data_AF-A0A972ANT4-F1
#
_entry.id   AF-A0A972ANT4-F1
#
_cell.length_a   1.000
_cell.length_b   1.000
_cell.length_c   1.000
_cell.angle_alpha   90.00
_cell.angle_beta   90.00
_cell.angle_gamma   90.00
#
_symmetry.space_group_name_H-M   'P 1'
#
loop_
_entity.id
_entity.type
_entity.pdbx_description
1 polymer ?
#
loop_
_entity_poly.entity_id
_entity_poly.type
_entity_poly.pdbx_seq_one_letter_code
_entity_poly.pdbx_strand_id
1 'polypeptide(L)'
;MKIDVTDWLLEENNPSIQYLTLKELLGRDEGDPQVVKAKGKIPQSKEIQLLFARKELNGGPFWSRPDGNIYWGNFSTGSALCFLAETGITKEDPMIAGLGEFLNQYQR
;
A
#
# COMPACT_ATOMS: atom_id res chain seq x y z
N MET A 1 0.36 -20.93 -28.10
CA MET A 1 1.51 -20.03 -27.86
C MET A 1 1.13 -19.13 -26.69
N LYS A 2 1.91 -19.10 -25.59
CA LYS A 2 1.69 -18.12 -24.51
C LYS A 2 2.27 -16.79 -24.97
N ILE A 3 1.50 -15.72 -24.87
CA ILE A 3 1.98 -14.35 -25.14
C ILE A 3 2.82 -13.95 -23.93
N ASP A 4 4.04 -13.48 -24.18
CA ASP A 4 4.85 -12.83 -23.15
C ASP A 4 4.31 -11.42 -22.93
N VAL A 5 3.83 -11.16 -21.72
CA VAL A 5 3.23 -9.88 -21.30
C VAL A 5 4.13 -9.14 -20.32
N THR A 6 5.36 -9.59 -20.14
CA THR A 6 6.29 -9.05 -19.14
C THR A 6 6.60 -7.57 -19.41
N ASP A 7 6.75 -7.18 -20.68
CA ASP A 7 6.99 -5.78 -21.04
C ASP A 7 5.87 -4.85 -20.57
N TRP A 8 4.61 -5.28 -20.71
CA TRP A 8 3.45 -4.53 -20.23
C TRP A 8 3.41 -4.45 -18.69
N LEU A 9 3.72 -5.57 -18.02
CA LEU A 9 3.78 -5.62 -16.55
C LEU A 9 4.90 -4.75 -15.96
N LEU A 10 5.95 -4.47 -16.72
CA LEU A 10 7.11 -3.69 -16.29
C LEU A 10 7.02 -2.20 -16.67
N GLU A 11 5.90 -1.75 -17.24
CA GLU A 11 5.67 -0.32 -17.51
C GLU A 11 5.73 0.52 -16.22
N GLU A 12 6.29 1.74 -16.30
CA GLU A 12 6.46 2.60 -15.13
C GLU A 12 5.18 3.30 -14.64
N ASN A 13 4.06 3.16 -15.37
CA ASN A 13 2.77 3.79 -15.05
C ASN A 13 2.07 3.14 -13.84
N ASN A 14 2.42 1.89 -13.50
CA ASN A 14 1.87 1.18 -12.35
C ASN A 14 3.02 0.59 -11.50
N PRO A 15 3.62 1.38 -10.59
CA PRO A 15 4.79 0.95 -9.83
C PRO A 15 4.53 -0.26 -8.92
N SER A 16 3.29 -0.45 -8.47
CA SER A 16 2.90 -1.63 -7.67
C SER A 16 3.00 -2.91 -8.50
N ILE A 17 2.42 -2.90 -9.71
CA ILE A 17 2.48 -4.04 -10.63
C ILE A 17 3.92 -4.29 -11.07
N GLN A 18 4.68 -3.24 -11.38
CA GLN A 18 6.09 -3.33 -11.72
C GLN A 18 6.90 -3.99 -10.58
N TYR A 19 6.73 -3.51 -9.34
CA TYR A 19 7.40 -4.05 -8.15
C TYR A 19 7.07 -5.53 -7.92
N LEU A 20 5.79 -5.89 -7.89
CA LEU A 20 5.34 -7.26 -7.64
C LEU A 20 5.75 -8.20 -8.78
N THR A 21 5.76 -7.73 -10.03
CA THR A 21 6.25 -8.51 -11.16
C THR A 21 7.74 -8.81 -11.01
N LEU A 22 8.57 -7.80 -10.69
CA LEU A 22 10.00 -7.98 -10.50
C LEU A 22 10.31 -8.96 -9.35
N LYS A 23 9.62 -8.81 -8.22
CA LYS A 23 9.87 -9.61 -7.01
C LYS A 23 9.25 -11.01 -7.09
N GLU A 24 7.94 -11.10 -7.34
CA GLU A 24 7.17 -12.34 -7.16
C GLU A 24 7.12 -13.20 -8.43
N LEU A 25 7.10 -12.58 -9.62
CA LEU A 25 7.04 -13.32 -10.89
C LEU A 25 8.43 -13.60 -11.47
N LEU A 26 9.32 -12.62 -11.41
CA LEU A 26 10.68 -12.73 -11.93
C LEU A 26 11.71 -13.14 -10.87
N GLY A 27 11.32 -13.21 -9.60
CA GLY A 27 12.15 -13.73 -8.51
C GLY A 27 13.37 -12.87 -8.19
N ARG A 28 13.32 -11.56 -8.45
CA ARG A 28 14.46 -10.67 -8.19
C ARG A 28 14.59 -10.33 -6.71
N ASP A 29 15.83 -10.19 -6.27
CA ASP A 29 16.16 -9.82 -4.90
C ASP A 29 15.64 -8.43 -4.52
N GLU A 30 15.33 -8.24 -3.23
CA GLU A 30 14.86 -6.95 -2.71
C GLU A 30 15.87 -5.81 -2.87
N GLY A 31 17.15 -6.14 -2.99
CA GLY A 31 18.24 -5.20 -3.25
C GLY A 31 18.47 -4.89 -4.73
N ASP A 32 17.75 -5.53 -5.66
CA ASP A 32 17.85 -5.24 -7.10
C ASP A 32 17.48 -3.76 -7.33
N PRO A 33 18.30 -2.96 -8.04
CA PRO A 33 18.02 -1.55 -8.28
C PRO A 33 16.65 -1.26 -8.91
N GLN A 34 16.14 -2.14 -9.76
CA GLN A 34 14.81 -2.01 -10.36
C GLN A 34 13.70 -2.28 -9.33
N VAL A 35 13.88 -3.28 -8.46
CA VAL A 35 12.94 -3.57 -7.36
C VAL A 35 12.86 -2.39 -6.40
N VAL A 36 14.01 -1.87 -5.97
CA VAL A 36 14.09 -0.69 -5.09
C VAL A 36 13.47 0.54 -5.74
N LYS A 37 13.78 0.80 -7.02
CA LYS A 37 13.22 1.94 -7.78
C LYS A 37 11.70 1.83 -7.89
N ALA A 38 11.17 0.68 -8.26
CA ALA A 38 9.73 0.45 -8.38
C ALA A 38 9.04 0.64 -7.01
N LYS A 39 9.58 0.02 -5.95
CA LYS A 39 9.05 0.14 -4.59
C LYS A 39 9.00 1.58 -4.10
N GLY A 40 10.06 2.37 -4.34
CA GLY A 40 10.14 3.78 -3.94
C GLY A 40 9.16 4.71 -4.68
N LYS A 41 8.61 4.28 -5.82
CA LYS A 41 7.60 5.03 -6.58
C LYS A 41 6.17 4.73 -6.13
N ILE A 42 5.90 3.60 -5.46
CA ILE A 42 4.53 3.21 -5.07
C ILE A 42 3.83 4.30 -4.26
N PRO A 43 4.46 4.92 -3.23
CA PRO A 43 3.81 5.98 -2.47
C PRO A 43 3.46 7.21 -3.31
N GLN A 44 4.11 7.41 -4.46
CA GLN A 44 3.93 8.56 -5.34
C GLN A 44 2.78 8.36 -6.34
N SER A 45 2.23 7.15 -6.45
CA SER A 45 1.05 6.88 -7.27
C SER A 45 -0.13 7.76 -6.84
N LYS A 46 -0.87 8.26 -7.82
CA LYS A 46 -1.99 9.19 -7.59
C LYS A 46 -3.02 8.63 -6.61
N GLU A 47 -3.33 7.34 -6.73
CA GLU A 47 -4.32 6.63 -5.94
C GLU A 47 -3.88 6.54 -4.47
N ILE A 48 -2.59 6.26 -4.23
CA ILE A 48 -2.00 6.22 -2.90
C ILE A 48 -1.98 7.62 -2.28
N GLN A 49 -1.56 8.63 -3.03
CA GLN A 49 -1.56 10.03 -2.57
C GLN A 49 -2.96 10.52 -2.20
N LEU A 50 -3.97 10.15 -2.99
CA LEU A 50 -5.38 10.47 -2.69
C LEU A 50 -5.88 9.77 -1.42
N LEU A 51 -5.45 8.53 -1.17
CA LEU A 51 -5.78 7.83 0.07
C LEU A 51 -5.09 8.49 1.26
N PHE A 52 -3.77 8.70 1.18
CA PHE A 52 -2.95 9.32 2.22
C PHE A 52 -3.42 10.72 2.62
N ALA A 53 -3.87 11.54 1.66
CA ALA A 53 -4.47 12.84 1.93
C ALA A 53 -5.72 12.78 2.84
N ARG A 54 -6.37 11.61 2.95
CA ARG A 54 -7.56 11.37 3.78
C ARG A 54 -7.24 10.68 5.10
N LYS A 55 -5.96 10.44 5.41
CA LYS A 55 -5.55 9.73 6.63
C LYS A 55 -6.15 10.34 7.89
N GLU A 56 -6.15 11.67 8.02
CA GLU A 56 -6.65 12.34 9.25
C GLU A 56 -8.12 12.75 9.18
N LEU A 57 -8.86 12.31 8.16
CA LEU A 57 -10.27 12.66 8.02
C LEU A 57 -11.08 12.03 9.17
N ASN A 58 -11.96 12.83 9.78
CA ASN A 58 -12.85 12.43 10.88
C ASN A 58 -12.15 12.00 12.17
N GLY A 59 -10.96 12.54 12.48
CA GLY A 59 -10.39 12.45 13.84
C GLY A 59 -9.36 11.34 14.06
N GLY A 60 -8.94 10.62 13.02
CA GLY A 60 -7.92 9.59 13.14
C GLY A 60 -7.80 8.74 11.88
N PRO A 61 -6.92 7.73 11.87
CA PRO A 61 -6.45 7.13 10.63
C PRO A 61 -7.60 6.55 9.80
N PHE A 62 -7.74 7.06 8.58
CA PHE A 62 -8.64 6.59 7.53
C PHE A 62 -10.09 6.36 8.01
N TRP A 63 -10.86 7.45 8.07
CA TRP A 63 -12.28 7.43 8.43
C TRP A 63 -12.55 6.88 9.84
N SER A 64 -11.65 7.14 10.79
CA SER A 64 -11.95 6.93 12.20
C SER A 64 -13.16 7.76 12.64
N ARG A 65 -13.71 7.45 13.81
CA ARG A 65 -14.77 8.25 14.40
C ARG A 65 -14.21 9.60 14.88
N PRO A 66 -15.06 10.64 15.01
CA PRO A 66 -14.62 11.96 15.47
C PRO A 66 -13.87 11.98 16.81
N ASP A 67 -14.05 10.96 17.65
CA ASP A 67 -13.36 10.76 18.93
C ASP A 67 -12.01 10.03 18.80
N GLY A 68 -11.56 9.75 17.57
CA GLY A 68 -10.32 9.02 17.26
C GLY A 68 -10.42 7.51 17.39
N ASN A 69 -11.57 6.97 17.83
CA ASN A 69 -11.76 5.53 17.90
C ASN A 69 -11.94 4.93 16.50
N ILE A 70 -11.60 3.65 16.38
CA ILE A 70 -11.77 2.91 15.14
C ILE A 70 -13.24 2.94 14.66
N TYR A 71 -13.41 3.11 13.36
CA TYR A 71 -14.67 2.88 12.68
C TYR A 71 -14.63 1.51 11.98
N TRP A 72 -15.57 0.61 12.31
CA TRP A 72 -15.63 -0.76 11.76
C TRP A 72 -16.46 -0.90 10.48
N GLY A 73 -16.73 0.20 9.77
CA GLY A 73 -17.49 0.17 8.53
C GLY A 73 -16.65 -0.24 7.30
N ASN A 74 -17.31 -0.27 6.15
CA ASN A 74 -16.71 -0.68 4.87
C ASN A 74 -15.48 0.16 4.46
N PHE A 75 -15.46 1.44 4.82
CA PHE A 75 -14.30 2.33 4.65
C PHE A 75 -13.73 2.65 6.02
N SER A 76 -12.65 1.95 6.39
CA SER A 76 -11.99 2.03 7.70
C SER A 76 -10.48 1.98 7.54
N THR A 77 -9.77 2.15 8.65
CA THR A 77 -8.33 1.88 8.75
C THR A 77 -7.97 0.47 8.28
N GLY A 78 -8.81 -0.53 8.59
CA GLY A 78 -8.61 -1.92 8.15
C GLY A 78 -8.68 -2.04 6.63
N SER A 79 -9.73 -1.49 6.01
CA SER A 79 -9.89 -1.52 4.55
C SER A 79 -8.75 -0.79 3.83
N ALA A 80 -8.30 0.35 4.37
CA ALA A 80 -7.16 1.09 3.84
C ALA A 80 -5.85 0.27 3.90
N LEU A 81 -5.59 -0.42 5.02
CA LEU A 81 -4.42 -1.30 5.14
C LEU A 81 -4.48 -2.50 4.20
N CYS A 82 -5.64 -3.13 4.00
CA CYS A 82 -5.79 -4.21 3.03
C CYS A 82 -5.42 -3.74 1.62
N PHE A 83 -5.96 -2.59 1.19
CA PHE A 83 -5.63 -2.01 -0.12
C PHE A 83 -4.13 -1.70 -0.24
N LEU A 84 -3.52 -1.07 0.78
CA LEU A 84 -2.10 -0.73 0.75
C LEU A 84 -1.20 -1.97 0.69
N ALA A 85 -1.58 -3.06 1.38
CA ALA A 85 -0.86 -4.32 1.32
C ALA A 85 -0.84 -4.91 -0.11
N GLU A 86 -1.94 -4.81 -0.86
CA GLU A 86 -2.01 -5.25 -2.27
C GLU A 86 -1.09 -4.44 -3.19
N THR A 87 -0.70 -3.24 -2.80
CA THR A 87 0.23 -2.41 -3.59
C THR A 87 1.70 -2.74 -3.35
N GLY A 88 2.03 -3.49 -2.30
CA GLY A 88 3.41 -3.72 -1.86
C GLY A 88 3.93 -2.65 -0.89
N ILE A 89 3.08 -1.72 -0.43
CA ILE A 89 3.38 -0.85 0.71
C ILE A 89 3.34 -1.67 2.00
N THR A 90 4.35 -1.48 2.82
CA THR A 90 4.58 -2.19 4.07
C THR A 90 4.79 -1.20 5.21
N LYS A 91 4.93 -1.71 6.44
CA LYS A 91 5.12 -0.87 7.65
C LYS A 91 6.38 0.01 7.61
N GLU A 92 7.29 -0.21 6.66
CA GLU A 92 8.44 0.65 6.45
C GLU A 92 8.05 2.03 5.90
N ASP A 93 6.84 2.19 5.35
CA ASP A 93 6.32 3.50 4.98
C ASP A 93 5.82 4.26 6.24
N PRO A 94 6.38 5.47 6.52
CA PRO A 94 6.04 6.22 7.72
C PRO A 94 4.57 6.65 7.79
N MET A 95 3.85 6.69 6.65
CA MET A 95 2.42 7.00 6.64
C MET A 95 1.57 5.93 7.32
N ILE A 96 2.05 4.68 7.37
CA ILE A 96 1.28 3.55 7.93
C ILE A 96 1.97 2.76 9.04
N ALA A 97 3.21 3.09 9.39
CA ALA A 97 4.04 2.33 10.33
C ALA A 97 3.38 1.99 11.68
N GLY A 98 2.44 2.80 12.18
CA GLY A 98 1.76 2.59 13.48
C GLY A 98 0.31 2.10 13.38
N LEU A 99 -0.20 1.82 12.18
CA LEU A 99 -1.61 1.48 11.99
C LEU A 99 -1.95 0.03 12.38
N GLY A 100 -0.96 -0.86 12.31
CA GLY A 100 -1.13 -2.24 12.81
C GLY A 100 -1.35 -2.24 14.33
N GLU A 101 -0.54 -1.49 15.06
CA GLU A 101 -0.65 -1.32 16.50
C GLU A 101 -1.96 -0.64 16.88
N PHE A 102 -2.39 0.37 16.12
CA PHE A 102 -3.69 1.01 16.29
C PHE A 102 -4.83 -0.01 16.22
N LEU A 103 -4.84 -0.89 15.22
CA LEU A 103 -5.88 -1.94 15.11
C LEU A 103 -5.79 -2.97 16.24
N ASN A 104 -4.58 -3.34 16.66
CA ASN A 104 -4.36 -4.33 17.71
C ASN A 104 -4.91 -3.90 19.08
N GLN A 105 -5.05 -2.59 19.35
CA GLN A 105 -5.68 -2.08 20.58
C GLN A 105 -7.14 -2.54 20.76
N TYR A 106 -7.78 -3.03 19.69
CA TYR A 106 -9.17 -3.47 19.69
C TYR A 106 -9.33 -5.00 19.60
N GLN A 107 -8.24 -5.75 19.50
CA GLN A 107 -8.28 -7.21 19.60
C GLN A 107 -8.48 -7.62 21.07
N ARG A 108 -9.45 -8.50 21.31
CA ARG A 108 -9.76 -9.06 22.64
C ARG A 108 -9.22 -10.47 22.77
#